data_AF-A0A7S2QHU5-F1
#
_entry.id   AF-A0A7S2QHU5-F1
#
_cell.length_a   1.000
_cell.length_b   1.000
_cell.length_c   1.000
_cell.angle_alpha   90.00
_cell.angle_beta   90.00
_cell.angle_gamma   90.00
#
_symmetry.space_group_name_H-M   'P 1'
#
loop_
_entity.id
_entity.type
_entity.pdbx_description
1 polymer ?
#
loop_
_entity_poly.entity_id
_entity_poly.type
_entity_poly.pdbx_seq_one_letter_code
_entity_poly.pdbx_strand_id
1 'polypeptide(L)'
;MPEAHSPNDFFRDNTSVVAWLVCMGLLVLVMFLLDRRWRIRQRRLEQATKVMNESHAYALRLVRHLTPSFKVQKYQFRGMCAKAGSADIAFTDLGSELPSGKRVLQGVTGEFKAGRMCAIMGPSGAGKTTFMNALCGKATYGRTTGS
;
A
#
# COMPACT_ATOMS: atom_id res chain seq x y z
N MET A 1 49.66 37.26 -43.02
CA MET A 1 49.57 36.50 -41.75
C MET A 1 48.10 36.38 -41.42
N PRO A 2 47.54 35.18 -41.20
CA PRO A 2 46.10 35.04 -40.92
C PRO A 2 45.84 35.46 -39.47
N GLU A 3 44.91 36.39 -39.28
CA GLU A 3 44.53 36.89 -37.96
C GLU A 3 43.86 35.80 -37.12
N ALA A 4 44.29 35.69 -35.86
CA ALA A 4 43.81 34.71 -34.91
C ALA A 4 42.34 35.01 -34.55
N HIS A 5 41.43 34.14 -34.98
CA HIS A 5 40.04 34.13 -34.49
C HIS A 5 40.04 33.90 -32.98
N SER A 6 39.59 34.90 -32.22
CA SER A 6 39.46 34.82 -30.78
C SER A 6 38.39 33.78 -30.42
N PRO A 7 38.65 32.86 -29.47
CA PRO A 7 37.73 31.77 -29.12
C PRO A 7 36.36 32.25 -28.61
N ASN A 8 36.24 33.54 -28.26
CA ASN A 8 35.03 34.15 -27.73
C ASN A 8 34.02 34.57 -28.82
N ASP A 9 34.43 34.68 -30.07
CA ASP A 9 33.53 35.10 -31.17
C ASP A 9 32.61 33.94 -31.62
N PHE A 10 33.09 32.70 -31.53
CA PHE A 10 32.30 31.49 -31.81
C PHE A 10 31.09 31.33 -30.87
N PHE A 11 31.21 31.78 -29.62
CA PHE A 11 30.12 31.74 -28.64
C PHE A 11 29.05 32.80 -28.90
N ARG A 12 29.40 33.92 -29.55
CA ARG A 12 28.49 35.03 -29.82
C ARG A 12 27.58 34.75 -31.00
N ASP A 13 28.09 34.06 -32.03
CA ASP A 13 27.31 33.67 -33.22
C ASP A 13 26.37 32.48 -32.98
N ASN A 14 26.66 31.65 -31.97
CA ASN A 14 25.90 30.42 -31.68
C ASN A 14 25.13 30.46 -30.34
N THR A 15 24.85 31.66 -29.84
CA THR A 15 24.08 31.87 -28.58
C THR A 15 22.74 31.13 -28.57
N SER A 16 22.07 31.03 -29.73
CA SER A 16 20.83 30.29 -29.91
C SER A 16 21.01 28.76 -29.76
N VAL A 17 22.13 28.22 -30.27
CA VAL A 17 22.47 26.79 -30.16
C VAL A 17 22.81 26.43 -28.72
N VAL A 18 23.57 27.27 -28.02
CA VAL A 18 23.90 27.08 -26.60
C VAL A 18 22.62 27.15 -25.75
N ALA A 19 21.71 28.09 -26.03
CA ALA A 19 20.42 28.19 -25.36
C ALA A 19 19.56 26.93 -25.58
N TRP A 20 19.54 26.39 -26.79
CA TRP A 20 18.82 25.14 -27.11
C TRP A 20 19.39 23.93 -26.37
N LEU A 21 20.72 23.78 -26.30
CA LEU A 21 21.37 22.67 -25.59
C LEU A 21 21.11 22.73 -24.08
N VAL A 22 21.17 23.92 -23.49
CA VAL A 22 20.84 24.12 -22.07
C VAL A 22 19.37 23.81 -21.79
N CYS A 23 18.47 24.24 -22.68
CA CYS A 23 17.04 23.96 -22.55
C CYS A 23 16.72 22.46 -22.68
N MET A 24 17.35 21.77 -23.64
CA MET A 24 17.24 20.31 -23.79
C MET A 24 17.77 19.56 -22.55
N GLY A 25 18.91 19.99 -22.00
CA GLY A 25 19.47 19.43 -20.77
C GLY A 25 18.54 19.60 -19.57
N LEU A 26 17.94 20.78 -19.41
CA LEU A 26 16.94 21.04 -18.36
C LEU A 26 15.67 20.20 -18.56
N LEU A 27 15.18 20.04 -19.79
CA LEU A 27 14.01 19.20 -20.08
C LEU A 27 14.27 17.73 -19.76
N VAL A 28 15.43 17.18 -20.14
CA VAL A 28 15.82 15.81 -19.81
C VAL A 28 15.99 15.63 -18.31
N LEU A 29 16.58 16.61 -17.60
CA LEU A 29 16.72 16.58 -16.15
C LEU A 29 15.35 16.60 -15.46
N VAL A 30 14.43 17.46 -15.91
CA VAL A 30 13.06 17.52 -15.38
C VAL A 30 12.33 16.21 -15.67
N MET A 31 12.43 15.67 -16.88
CA MET A 31 11.83 14.38 -17.23
C MET A 31 12.40 13.25 -16.36
N PHE A 32 13.71 13.25 -16.10
CA PHE A 32 14.37 12.27 -15.24
C PHE A 32 14.01 12.41 -13.75
N LEU A 33 13.81 13.63 -13.25
CA LEU A 33 13.34 13.89 -11.88
C LEU A 33 11.86 13.49 -11.71
N LEU A 34 11.02 13.77 -12.71
CA LEU A 34 9.64 13.32 -12.76
C LEU A 34 9.57 11.79 -12.84
N ASP A 35 10.38 11.18 -13.69
CA ASP A 35 10.46 9.73 -13.84
C ASP A 35 11.02 9.05 -12.57
N ARG A 36 12.04 9.63 -11.90
CA ARG A 36 12.49 9.15 -10.58
C ARG A 36 11.38 9.22 -9.52
N ARG A 37 10.59 10.29 -9.49
CA ARG A 37 9.42 10.41 -8.60
C ARG A 37 8.34 9.39 -8.94
N TRP A 38 8.09 9.15 -10.22
CA TRP A 38 7.07 8.19 -10.70
C TRP A 38 7.48 6.74 -10.42
N ARG A 39 8.76 6.41 -10.60
CA ARG A 39 9.35 5.08 -10.38
C ARG A 39 9.36 4.67 -8.90
N ILE A 40 9.49 5.63 -7.97
CA ILE A 40 9.35 5.38 -6.52
C ILE A 40 7.88 5.13 -6.12
N ARG A 41 6.92 5.72 -6.85
CA ARG A 41 5.48 5.57 -6.58
C ARG A 41 4.90 4.28 -7.19
N GLN A 42 5.40 3.85 -8.35
CA GLN A 42 4.95 2.65 -9.08
C GLN A 42 5.14 1.32 -8.31
N ARG A 43 6.21 1.19 -7.53
CA ARG A 43 6.50 -0.05 -6.78
C ARG A 43 5.45 -0.40 -5.71
N ARG A 44 4.71 0.59 -5.19
CA ARG A 44 3.65 0.37 -4.19
C ARG A 44 2.35 -0.17 -4.80
N LEU A 45 2.10 0.09 -6.09
CA LEU A 45 0.92 -0.42 -6.79
C LEU A 45 1.15 -1.85 -7.31
N GLU A 46 2.37 -2.18 -7.74
CA GLU A 46 2.73 -3.54 -8.19
C GLU A 46 2.86 -4.56 -7.05
N GLN A 47 3.26 -4.13 -5.86
CA GLN A 47 3.30 -5.01 -4.67
C GLN A 47 1.90 -5.34 -4.16
N ALA A 48 0.95 -4.40 -4.26
CA ALA A 48 -0.44 -4.63 -3.87
C ALA A 48 -1.12 -5.68 -4.77
N THR A 49 -0.81 -5.71 -6.07
CA THR A 49 -1.38 -6.69 -7.00
C THR A 49 -0.71 -8.05 -6.92
N LYS A 50 0.60 -8.13 -6.67
CA LYS A 50 1.30 -9.42 -6.49
C LYS A 50 0.90 -10.15 -5.20
N VAL A 51 0.80 -9.44 -4.07
CA VAL A 51 0.38 -10.05 -2.80
C VAL A 51 -1.08 -10.54 -2.86
N MET A 52 -1.94 -9.85 -3.62
CA MET A 52 -3.34 -10.24 -3.82
C MET A 52 -3.48 -11.49 -4.72
N ASN A 53 -2.74 -11.56 -5.84
CA ASN A 53 -2.81 -12.71 -6.74
C ASN A 53 -2.27 -14.00 -6.12
N GLU A 54 -1.22 -13.92 -5.30
CA GLU A 54 -0.66 -15.08 -4.60
C GLU A 54 -1.62 -15.61 -3.51
N SER A 55 -2.32 -14.71 -2.80
CA SER A 55 -3.29 -15.12 -1.77
C SER A 55 -4.58 -15.70 -2.38
N HIS A 56 -4.98 -15.26 -3.59
CA HIS A 56 -6.08 -15.88 -4.34
C HIS A 56 -5.79 -17.34 -4.72
N ALA A 57 -4.57 -17.63 -5.18
CA ALA A 57 -4.17 -18.99 -5.53
C ALA A 57 -4.20 -19.93 -4.32
N TYR A 58 -3.80 -19.44 -3.15
CA TYR A 58 -3.81 -20.21 -1.90
C TYR A 58 -5.23 -20.49 -1.40
N ALA A 59 -6.10 -19.47 -1.38
CA ALA A 59 -7.49 -19.60 -0.93
C ALA A 59 -8.28 -20.59 -1.82
N LEU A 60 -8.09 -20.52 -3.14
CA LEU A 60 -8.73 -21.45 -4.08
C LEU A 60 -8.23 -22.90 -3.89
N ARG A 61 -6.96 -23.09 -3.53
CA ARG A 61 -6.40 -24.42 -3.25
C ARG A 61 -7.00 -25.02 -1.97
N LEU A 62 -7.14 -24.18 -0.93
CA LEU A 62 -7.67 -24.58 0.37
C LEU A 62 -9.16 -24.92 0.31
N VAL A 63 -9.98 -24.08 -0.34
CA VAL A 63 -11.42 -24.33 -0.54
C VAL A 63 -11.68 -25.61 -1.32
N ARG A 64 -10.82 -25.92 -2.31
CA ARG A 64 -10.94 -27.13 -3.12
C ARG A 64 -10.66 -28.42 -2.34
N HIS A 65 -9.88 -28.34 -1.25
CA HIS A 65 -9.60 -29.49 -0.38
C HIS A 65 -10.61 -29.63 0.77
N LEU A 66 -11.16 -28.52 1.27
CA LEU A 66 -12.07 -28.53 2.43
C LEU A 66 -13.54 -28.75 2.08
N THR A 67 -13.99 -28.45 0.86
CA THR A 67 -15.41 -28.57 0.48
C THR A 67 -15.59 -29.09 -0.96
N PRO A 68 -15.68 -30.42 -1.17
CA PRO A 68 -15.81 -30.99 -2.52
C PRO A 68 -17.19 -30.77 -3.15
N SER A 69 -18.21 -30.35 -2.40
CA SER A 69 -19.61 -30.34 -2.87
C SER A 69 -20.23 -28.94 -3.08
N PHE A 70 -19.51 -27.85 -2.80
CA PHE A 70 -20.07 -26.51 -2.96
C PHE A 70 -19.62 -25.89 -4.29
N LYS A 71 -20.57 -25.71 -5.23
CA LYS A 71 -20.37 -24.93 -6.47
C LYS A 71 -20.09 -23.48 -6.08
N VAL A 72 -18.83 -23.06 -6.18
CA VAL A 72 -18.44 -21.64 -6.10
C VAL A 72 -19.04 -20.93 -7.31
N GLN A 73 -20.14 -20.19 -7.12
CA GLN A 73 -20.61 -19.24 -8.12
C GLN A 73 -19.55 -18.14 -8.25
N LYS A 74 -18.76 -18.26 -9.31
CA LYS A 74 -18.00 -17.23 -10.03
C LYS A 74 -17.96 -15.87 -9.31
N TYR A 75 -16.95 -15.66 -8.46
CA TYR A 75 -16.52 -14.31 -8.11
C TYR A 75 -15.98 -13.65 -9.38
N GLN A 76 -16.88 -12.97 -10.08
CA GLN A 76 -16.62 -12.22 -11.29
C GLN A 76 -15.93 -10.92 -10.85
N PHE A 77 -14.60 -10.90 -10.89
CA PHE A 77 -13.82 -9.65 -10.91
C PHE A 77 -14.09 -8.95 -12.26
N ARG A 78 -15.30 -8.42 -12.42
CA ARG A 78 -15.75 -7.69 -13.61
C ARG A 78 -16.25 -6.34 -13.15
N GLY A 79 -15.37 -5.34 -13.28
CA GLY A 79 -15.71 -3.92 -13.16
C GLY A 79 -15.91 -3.46 -11.72
N MET A 80 -15.32 -2.31 -11.42
CA MET A 80 -15.66 -1.50 -10.25
C MET A 80 -17.12 -1.04 -10.39
N CYS A 81 -18.05 -1.91 -10.00
CA CYS A 81 -19.35 -1.52 -9.50
C CYS A 81 -19.58 -2.40 -8.29
N ALA A 82 -18.74 -2.20 -7.27
CA ALA A 82 -18.94 -2.83 -5.99
C ALA A 82 -20.26 -2.31 -5.46
N LYS A 83 -21.30 -3.14 -5.48
CA LYS A 83 -22.37 -3.03 -4.51
C LYS A 83 -21.70 -3.30 -3.17
N ALA A 84 -21.06 -2.27 -2.62
CA ALA A 84 -20.33 -2.33 -1.38
C ALA A 84 -21.37 -2.65 -0.31
N GLY A 85 -21.37 -3.89 0.17
CA GLY A 85 -21.98 -4.16 1.45
C GLY A 85 -21.30 -3.25 2.45
N SER A 86 -21.99 -2.22 2.91
CA SER A 86 -21.53 -1.40 4.01
C SER A 86 -21.62 -2.24 5.26
N ALA A 87 -20.51 -2.86 5.65
CA ALA A 87 -20.39 -3.58 6.92
C ALA A 87 -19.67 -2.67 7.90
N ASP A 88 -20.38 -2.23 8.92
CA ASP A 88 -19.80 -1.55 10.07
C ASP A 88 -19.26 -2.61 11.04
N ILE A 89 -18.06 -2.40 11.55
CA ILE A 89 -17.42 -3.30 12.51
C ILE A 89 -17.46 -2.61 13.87
N ALA A 90 -18.29 -3.10 14.79
CA ALA A 90 -18.32 -2.64 16.18
C ALA A 90 -17.62 -3.67 17.08
N PHE A 91 -16.96 -3.20 18.13
CA PHE A 91 -16.32 -4.03 19.13
C PHE A 91 -16.50 -3.40 20.51
N THR A 92 -16.80 -4.21 21.51
CA THR A 92 -17.07 -3.79 22.89
C THR A 92 -16.25 -4.62 23.87
N ASP A 93 -15.58 -3.93 24.78
CA ASP A 93 -14.76 -4.54 25.84
C ASP A 93 -13.73 -5.55 25.31
N LEU A 94 -13.13 -5.25 24.16
CA LEU A 94 -12.17 -6.15 23.52
C LEU A 94 -10.89 -6.23 24.35
N GLY A 95 -10.63 -7.42 24.90
CA GLY A 95 -9.47 -7.72 25.74
C GLY A 95 -8.65 -8.88 25.19
N SER A 96 -7.35 -8.86 25.48
CA SER A 96 -6.45 -9.95 25.11
C SER A 96 -5.36 -10.14 26.16
N GLU A 97 -5.22 -11.38 26.61
CA GLU A 97 -4.26 -11.80 27.61
C GLU A 97 -3.37 -12.93 27.06
N LEU A 98 -2.05 -12.77 27.21
CA LEU A 98 -1.09 -13.78 26.79
C LEU A 98 -1.00 -14.93 27.81
N PRO A 99 -0.43 -16.09 27.43
CA PRO A 99 -0.21 -17.22 28.34
C PRO A 99 0.72 -16.86 29.50
N SER A 100 1.53 -15.80 29.35
CA SER A 100 2.38 -15.25 30.40
C SER A 100 1.61 -14.43 31.45
N GLY A 101 0.28 -14.32 31.36
CA GLY A 101 -0.56 -13.51 32.24
C GLY A 101 -0.52 -12.01 31.95
N LYS A 102 0.23 -11.59 30.92
CA LYS A 102 0.32 -10.18 30.53
C LYS A 102 -0.90 -9.79 29.69
N ARG A 103 -1.66 -8.80 30.15
CA ARG A 103 -2.74 -8.15 29.38
C ARG A 103 -2.15 -7.20 28.35
N VAL A 104 -2.48 -7.42 27.07
CA VAL A 104 -2.04 -6.56 25.94
C VAL A 104 -3.12 -5.59 25.51
N LEU A 105 -4.39 -5.99 25.60
CA LEU A 105 -5.54 -5.12 25.36
C LEU A 105 -6.44 -5.13 26.58
N GLN A 106 -6.92 -3.97 26.99
CA GLN A 106 -7.73 -3.79 28.18
C GLN A 106 -9.00 -3.02 27.81
N GLY A 107 -10.09 -3.74 27.57
CA GLY A 107 -11.44 -3.18 27.39
C GLY A 107 -11.57 -2.17 26.25
N VAL A 108 -10.99 -2.46 25.09
CA VAL A 108 -11.04 -1.53 23.95
C VAL A 108 -12.43 -1.58 23.32
N THR A 109 -13.08 -0.43 23.20
CA THR A 109 -14.45 -0.30 22.65
C THR A 109 -14.47 0.74 21.52
N GLY A 110 -15.22 0.48 20.46
CA GLY A 110 -15.32 1.40 19.33
C GLY A 110 -15.99 0.80 18.10
N GLU A 111 -16.04 1.59 17.03
CA GLU A 111 -16.65 1.21 15.76
C GLU A 111 -15.81 1.68 14.56
N PHE A 112 -15.75 0.86 13.51
CA PHE A 112 -15.23 1.19 12.19
C PHE A 112 -16.38 1.24 11.19
N LYS A 113 -16.67 2.44 10.68
CA LYS A 113 -17.74 2.65 9.70
C LYS A 113 -17.29 2.32 8.29
N ALA A 114 -18.16 1.68 7.52
CA ALA A 114 -17.95 1.46 6.11
C ALA A 114 -17.72 2.78 5.36
N GLY A 115 -16.80 2.76 4.39
CA GLY A 115 -16.44 3.95 3.60
C GLY A 115 -15.51 4.94 4.31
N ARG A 116 -15.05 4.66 5.54
CA ARG A 116 -14.01 5.43 6.22
C ARG A 116 -12.68 4.69 6.23
N MET A 117 -11.61 5.45 6.00
CA MET A 117 -10.25 4.95 6.17
C MET A 117 -9.82 5.16 7.62
N CYS A 118 -9.61 4.08 8.35
CA CYS A 118 -9.14 4.10 9.74
C CYS A 118 -7.70 3.58 9.81
N ALA A 119 -6.85 4.26 10.59
CA ALA A 119 -5.47 3.86 10.81
C ALA A 119 -5.23 3.63 12.30
N ILE A 120 -4.62 2.48 12.64
CA ILE A 120 -4.22 2.15 14.01
C ILE A 120 -2.76 2.53 14.18
N MET A 121 -2.48 3.46 15.10
CA MET A 121 -1.15 4.03 15.33
C MET A 121 -0.73 3.87 16.80
N GLY A 122 0.57 3.95 17.06
CA GLY A 122 1.14 3.80 18.40
C GLY A 122 2.57 3.25 18.38
N PRO A 123 3.28 3.25 19.52
CA PRO A 123 4.66 2.78 19.62
C PRO A 123 4.77 1.27 19.37
N SER A 124 6.00 0.79 19.08
CA SER A 124 6.26 -0.65 18.97
C SER A 124 5.95 -1.34 20.31
N GLY A 125 5.26 -2.47 20.28
CA GLY A 125 4.83 -3.18 21.49
C GLY A 125 3.51 -2.71 22.13
N ALA A 126 2.86 -1.65 21.61
CA ALA A 126 1.56 -1.18 22.11
C ALA A 126 0.36 -2.13 21.86
N GLY A 127 0.57 -3.25 21.15
CA GLY A 127 -0.49 -4.22 20.89
C GLY A 127 -1.34 -3.98 19.63
N LYS A 128 -0.90 -3.13 18.69
CA LYS A 128 -1.66 -2.84 17.43
C LYS A 128 -1.98 -4.10 16.61
N THR A 129 -0.98 -4.95 16.37
CA THR A 129 -1.17 -6.21 15.65
C THR A 129 -2.02 -7.18 16.47
N THR A 130 -1.87 -7.18 17.79
CA THR A 130 -2.70 -7.97 18.71
C THR A 130 -4.17 -7.53 18.64
N PHE A 131 -4.45 -6.23 18.60
CA PHE A 131 -5.78 -5.66 18.41
C PHE A 131 -6.41 -6.10 17.10
N MET A 132 -5.70 -5.99 15.98
CA MET A 132 -6.21 -6.48 14.70
C MET A 132 -6.46 -7.99 14.71
N ASN A 133 -5.58 -8.77 15.36
CA ASN A 133 -5.76 -10.21 15.46
C ASN A 133 -6.96 -10.58 16.35
N ALA A 134 -7.19 -9.86 17.44
CA ALA A 134 -8.36 -10.05 18.30
C ALA A 134 -9.66 -9.70 17.55
N LEU A 135 -9.69 -8.57 16.86
CA LEU A 135 -10.83 -8.14 16.03
C LEU A 135 -11.16 -9.14 14.90
N CYS A 136 -10.14 -9.75 14.29
CA CYS A 136 -10.32 -10.76 13.25
C CYS A 136 -10.63 -12.17 13.79
N GLY A 137 -10.69 -12.36 15.10
CA GLY A 137 -10.82 -13.69 15.72
C GLY A 137 -9.60 -14.61 15.53
N LYS A 138 -8.43 -14.04 15.22
CA LYS A 138 -7.15 -14.75 14.94
C LYS A 138 -6.16 -14.75 16.12
N ALA A 139 -6.55 -14.24 17.29
CA ALA A 139 -5.69 -14.21 18.47
C ALA A 139 -5.70 -15.57 19.20
N THR A 140 -5.17 -16.63 18.55
CA THR A 140 -5.15 -18.01 19.07
C THR A 140 -4.11 -18.25 20.16
N TYR A 141 -3.15 -17.35 20.31
CA TYR A 141 -2.03 -17.48 21.25
C TYR A 141 -2.37 -17.07 22.68
N GLY A 142 -3.59 -16.64 22.96
CA GLY A 142 -3.98 -16.12 24.28
C GLY A 142 -5.48 -16.20 24.50
N ARG A 143 -5.94 -15.67 25.63
CA ARG A 143 -7.36 -15.54 25.93
C ARG A 143 -7.87 -14.21 25.38
N THR A 144 -8.91 -14.24 24.56
CA THR A 144 -9.64 -13.04 24.12
C THR A 144 -10.95 -12.90 24.89
N THR A 145 -11.33 -11.66 25.17
CA THR A 145 -12.59 -11.28 25.81
C THR A 145 -13.25 -10.16 25.01
N GLY A 146 -14.55 -9.96 25.20
CA GLY A 146 -15.33 -8.98 24.47
C GLY A 146 -15.99 -9.55 23.21
N SER A 147 -16.75 -8.69 22.52
CA SER A 147 -17.55 -9.03 21.33
C SER A 147 -17.47 -7.94 20.28
#